data_AF-A0A7C6TF83-F1
#
_entry.id   AF-A0A7C6TF83-F1
#
_cell.length_a   1.000
_cell.length_b   1.000
_cell.length_c   1.000
_cell.angle_alpha   90.00
_cell.angle_beta   90.00
_cell.angle_gamma   90.00
#
_symmetry.space_group_name_H-M   'P 1'
#
loop_
_entity.id
_entity.type
_entity.pdbx_description
1 polymer ?
#
loop_
_entity_poly.entity_id
_entity_poly.type
_entity_poly.pdbx_seq_one_letter_code
_entity_poly.pdbx_strand_id
1 'polypeptide(L)' 'MARGGGVRRWEAVGVIVILLAALALRLYHLDAQSLWNDEGTSVALAQRDLATIARHASYDIHPP' A
#
# COMPACT_ATOMS: atom_id res chain seq x y z
N MET A 1 31.29 -0.82 29.86
CA MET A 1 30.45 -1.68 29.00
C MET A 1 30.03 -0.89 27.77
N ALA A 2 30.76 -1.01 26.65
CA ALA A 2 30.42 -0.33 25.39
C ALA A 2 30.82 -1.23 24.21
N ARG A 3 29.99 -2.23 23.91
CA ARG A 3 30.07 -3.06 22.70
C ARG A 3 28.64 -3.28 22.21
N GLY A 4 28.20 -2.51 21.22
CA GLY A 4 26.83 -2.66 20.69
C GLY A 4 26.48 -1.82 19.48
N GLY A 5 27.29 -0.83 19.09
CA GLY A 5 26.94 0.08 17.99
C GLY A 5 27.05 -0.53 16.59
N GLY A 6 28.01 -1.44 16.35
CA GLY A 6 28.29 -1.97 15.01
C GLY A 6 27.22 -2.93 14.49
N VAL A 7 26.84 -3.92 15.31
CA VAL A 7 25.85 -4.96 14.95
C VAL A 7 24.49 -4.33 14.67
N ARG A 8 24.04 -3.40 15.52
CA ARG A 8 22.77 -2.67 15.35
C ARG A 8 22.70 -1.83 14.08
N ARG A 9 23.84 -1.30 13.61
CA ARG A 9 23.90 -0.54 12.34
C ARG A 9 23.74 -1.47 11.14
N TRP A 10 24.37 -2.65 11.15
CA TRP A 10 24.24 -3.63 10.07
C TRP A 10 22.84 -4.24 9.99
N GLU A 11 22.21 -4.49 11.13
CA GLU A 11 20.80 -4.90 11.18
C GLU A 11 19.89 -3.84 10.54
N ALA A 12 20.06 -2.57 10.90
CA ALA A 12 19.28 -1.47 10.31
C ALA A 12 19.50 -1.36 8.79
N VAL A 13 20.76 -1.48 8.33
CA VAL A 13 21.06 -1.51 6.89
C VAL A 13 20.38 -2.71 6.22
N GLY A 14 20.46 -3.89 6.82
CA GLY A 14 19.80 -5.10 6.30
C GLY A 14 18.29 -4.92 6.17
N VAL A 15 17.64 -4.38 7.19
CA VAL A 15 16.20 -4.07 7.17
C VAL A 15 15.87 -3.06 6.07
N ILE A 16 16.63 -1.98 5.96
CA ILE A 16 16.43 -0.96 4.91
C ILE A 16 16.56 -1.59 3.53
N VAL A 17 17.58 -2.42 3.29
CA VAL A 17 17.79 -3.10 2.01
C VAL A 17 16.60 -4.01 1.68
N ILE A 18 16.11 -4.78 2.66
CA ILE A 18 14.94 -5.65 2.46
C ILE A 18 13.69 -4.82 2.14
N LEU A 19 13.44 -3.71 2.85
CA LEU A 19 12.29 -2.86 2.59
C LEU A 19 12.37 -2.19 1.21
N LEU A 20 13.56 -1.74 0.80
CA LEU A 20 13.77 -1.17 -0.53
C LEU A 20 13.60 -2.21 -1.63
N ALA A 21 14.11 -3.43 -1.44
CA ALA A 21 13.91 -4.53 -2.39
C ALA A 21 12.43 -4.93 -2.49
N ALA A 22 11.73 -5.04 -1.35
CA ALA A 22 10.31 -5.32 -1.31
C ALA A 22 9.48 -4.24 -2.02
N LEU A 23 9.81 -2.97 -1.80
CA LEU A 23 9.19 -1.85 -2.50
C LEU A 23 9.44 -1.91 -4.01
N ALA A 24 10.69 -2.13 -4.42
CA ALA A 24 11.04 -2.22 -5.84
C ALA A 24 10.29 -3.36 -6.53
N LEU A 25 10.22 -4.54 -5.91
CA LEU A 25 9.47 -5.68 -6.44
C LEU A 25 7.96 -5.41 -6.51
N ARG A 26 7.40 -4.69 -5.53
CA ARG A 26 5.97 -4.34 -5.51
C ARG A 26 5.59 -3.35 -6.61
N LEU A 27 6.51 -2.46 -6.98
CA LEU A 27 6.32 -1.46 -8.03
C LEU A 27 6.71 -1.97 -9.42
N TYR A 28 7.52 -3.02 -9.50
CA TYR A 28 7.95 -3.61 -10.75
C TYR A 28 6.72 -4.16 -11.51
N HIS A 29 6.47 -3.62 -12.70
CA HIS A 29 5.34 -3.98 -13.56
C HIS A 29 3.95 -3.70 -12.96
N LEU A 30 3.83 -2.69 -12.09
CA LEU A 30 2.56 -2.35 -11.44
C LEU A 30 1.41 -2.04 -12.42
N ASP A 31 1.69 -1.52 -13.62
CA ASP A 31 0.67 -1.21 -14.64
C ASP A 31 0.59 -2.24 -15.79
N ALA A 32 1.38 -3.31 -15.73
CA ALA A 32 1.53 -4.22 -16.85
C ALA A 32 0.28 -5.09 -17.11
N GLN A 33 -0.68 -5.07 -16.17
CA GLN A 33 -1.94 -5.80 -16.25
C GLN A 33 -3.11 -4.83 -16.20
N SER A 34 -4.24 -5.23 -16.80
CA SER A 34 -5.50 -4.52 -16.63
C SER A 34 -5.99 -4.61 -15.18
N LEU A 35 -6.74 -3.59 -14.75
CA LEU A 35 -7.32 -3.54 -13.41
C LEU A 35 -8.21 -4.74 -13.16
N TRP A 36 -8.12 -5.28 -11.95
CA TRP A 36 -9.09 -6.23 -11.44
C TRP A 36 -10.43 -5.51 -11.16
N ASN A 37 -11.50 -6.27 -10.99
CA ASN A 37 -12.84 -5.70 -10.84
C ASN A 37 -12.97 -4.75 -9.63
N ASP A 38 -12.36 -5.14 -8.50
CA ASP A 38 -12.31 -4.36 -7.27
C ASP A 38 -11.34 -3.16 -7.36
N GLU A 39 -10.21 -3.33 -8.04
CA GLU A 39 -9.29 -2.22 -8.34
C GLU A 39 -9.96 -1.15 -9.22
N GLY A 40 -10.64 -1.56 -10.29
CA GLY A 40 -11.40 -0.67 -11.17
C GLY A 40 -12.53 0.05 -10.42
N THR A 41 -13.23 -0.66 -9.54
CA THR A 41 -14.24 -0.07 -8.65
C THR A 41 -13.63 0.99 -7.74
N SER A 42 -12.44 0.73 -7.19
CA SER A 42 -11.70 1.68 -6.34
C SER A 42 -11.26 2.92 -7.12
N VAL A 43 -10.78 2.75 -8.37
CA VAL A 43 -10.43 3.87 -9.26
C VAL A 43 -11.66 4.73 -9.58
N ALA A 44 -12.77 4.10 -9.94
CA ALA A 44 -14.02 4.82 -10.19
C ALA A 44 -14.55 5.53 -8.93
N LEU A 45 -14.34 4.94 -7.75
CA LEU A 45 -14.72 5.55 -6.47
C LEU A 45 -13.86 6.77 -6.15
N ALA A 46 -12.54 6.70 -6.38
CA ALA A 46 -11.60 7.79 -6.14
C ALA A 46 -11.87 9.03 -7.01
N GLN A 47 -12.58 8.87 -8.13
CA GLN A 47 -13.00 9.97 -9.02
C GLN A 47 -14.29 10.68 -8.55
N ARG A 48 -14.98 10.19 -7.51
CA ARG A 48 -16.23 10.76 -6.99
C ARG A 48 -15.97 11.78 -5.90
N ASP A 49 -16.89 12.73 -5.73
CA ASP A 49 -16.86 13.66 -4.60
C ASP A 49 -17.25 12.95 -3.28
N LEU A 50 -16.78 13.50 -2.16
CA LEU A 50 -17.00 12.92 -0.83
C LEU A 50 -18.49 12.80 -0.47
N ALA A 51 -19.36 13.71 -0.91
CA ALA A 51 -20.78 13.65 -0.59
C ALA A 51 -21.46 12.51 -1.33
N THR A 52 -21.10 12.27 -2.59
CA THR A 52 -21.55 11.12 -3.37
C THR A 52 -21.05 9.81 -2.76
N ILE A 53 -19.77 9.74 -2.35
CA ILE A 53 -19.20 8.56 -1.67
C ILE A 53 -19.97 8.26 -0.38
N ALA A 54 -20.15 9.24 0.50
CA ALA A 54 -20.86 9.08 1.77
C ALA A 54 -22.32 8.65 1.56
N ARG A 55 -23.01 9.24 0.57
CA ARG A 55 -24.37 8.85 0.21
C ARG A 55 -24.43 7.40 -0.24
N HIS A 56 -23.56 6.97 -1.15
CA HIS A 56 -23.56 5.59 -1.63
C HIS A 56 -23.17 4.59 -0.52
N ALA A 57 -22.21 4.93 0.33
CA ALA A 57 -21.84 4.12 1.49
C ALA A 57 -23.02 3.94 2.47
N SER A 58 -23.90 4.94 2.61
CA SER A 58 -25.10 4.81 3.46
C SER A 58 -26.13 3.79 2.95
N TYR A 59 -26.02 3.39 1.68
CA TYR A 59 -26.81 2.33 1.08
C TYR A 59 -26.05 1.00 0.96
N ASP A 60 -24.81 0.92 1.46
CA ASP A 60 -24.04 -0.32 1.45
C ASP A 60 -24.67 -1.33 2.43
N ILE A 61 -24.78 -2.57 1.97
CA ILE A 61 -25.35 -3.68 2.72
C ILE A 61 -24.32 -4.30 3.69
N HIS A 62 -23.03 -4.06 3.46
CA HIS A 62 -21.98 -4.55 4.34
C HIS A 62 -22.00 -3.76 5.66
N PRO A 63 -21.86 -4.44 6.81
CA PRO A 63 -21.79 -3.76 8.10
C PRO A 63 -20.57 -2.83 8.16
N PRO A 64 -20.68 -1.69 8.87
CA PRO A 64 -19.63 -0.70 8.96
C PRO A 64 -18.36 -1.20 9.66
#